data_AF-A0A354BA46-F1
#
_entry.id   AF-A0A354BA46-F1
#
_cell.length_a   1.000
_cell.length_b   1.000
_cell.length_c   1.000
_cell.angle_alpha   90.00
_cell.angle_beta   90.00
_cell.angle_gamma   90.00
#
_symmetry.space_group_name_H-M   'P 1'
#
loop_
_entity.id
_entity.type
_entity.pdbx_description
1 polymer ?
#
loop_
_entity_poly.entity_id
_entity_poly.type
_entity_poly.pdbx_seq_one_letter_code
_entity_poly.pdbx_strand_id
1 'polypeptide(L)' 'IHSMGGKGVFVKEVQAAVLDGRADFAVHSGKDLPAVTPDGLVLVCV' A
#
# COMPACT_ATOMS: atom_id res chain seq x y z
N ILE A 1 20.86 13.30 -1.94
CA ILE A 1 20.37 11.90 -1.79
C ILE A 1 19.14 11.77 -0.85
N HIS A 2 18.30 12.81 -0.67
CA HIS A 2 17.27 12.83 0.38
C HIS A 2 15.90 13.34 -0.12
N SER A 3 15.43 12.90 -1.29
CA SER A 3 14.14 13.37 -1.81
C SER A 3 13.32 12.33 -2.60
N MET A 4 13.61 11.03 -2.44
CA MET A 4 12.84 9.95 -3.09
C MET A 4 11.88 9.19 -2.16
N GLY A 5 11.61 9.67 -0.94
CA GLY A 5 10.80 8.91 0.03
C GLY A 5 9.89 9.79 0.85
N GLY A 6 8.87 10.37 0.23
CA GLY A 6 7.75 10.96 0.98
C GLY A 6 7.06 9.91 1.84
N LYS A 7 6.55 10.30 3.01
CA LYS A 7 5.75 9.42 3.88
C LYS A 7 4.55 8.89 3.07
N GLY A 8 4.48 7.58 2.88
CA GLY A 8 3.41 6.92 2.09
C GLY A 8 3.76 6.60 0.63
N VAL A 9 4.98 6.88 0.16
CA VAL A 9 5.50 6.39 -1.13
C VAL A 9 5.40 4.86 -1.14
N PHE A 10 6.03 4.18 -0.18
CA PHE A 10 6.01 2.71 -0.06
C PHE A 10 4.61 2.08 0.00
N VAL A 11 3.63 2.76 0.56
CA VAL A 11 2.25 2.25 0.61
C VAL A 11 1.65 2.21 -0.79
N LYS A 12 1.86 3.28 -1.58
CA LYS A 12 1.35 3.38 -2.94
C LYS A 12 1.99 2.35 -3.86
N GLU A 13 3.31 2.14 -3.82
CA GLU A 13 3.94 1.16 -4.73
C GLU A 13 3.54 -0.28 -4.40
N VAL A 14 3.37 -0.61 -3.12
CA VAL A 14 2.93 -1.95 -2.70
C VAL A 14 1.47 -2.19 -3.12
N GLN A 15 0.59 -1.20 -2.91
CA GLN A 15 -0.80 -1.27 -3.39
C GLN A 15 -0.88 -1.39 -4.91
N ALA A 16 -0.06 -0.62 -5.65
CA ALA A 16 0.03 -0.73 -7.10
C ALA A 16 0.49 -2.12 -7.54
N ALA A 17 1.42 -2.76 -6.83
CA ALA A 17 1.83 -4.13 -7.16
C ALA A 17 0.68 -5.14 -7.06
N VAL A 18 -0.21 -5.00 -6.08
CA VAL A 18 -1.41 -5.86 -5.97
C VAL A 18 -2.41 -5.55 -7.07
N LEU A 19 -2.68 -4.27 -7.34
CA LEU A 19 -3.60 -3.84 -8.40
C LEU A 19 -3.11 -4.25 -9.80
N ASP A 20 -1.80 -4.22 -10.04
CA ASP A 20 -1.17 -4.64 -11.30
C ASP A 20 -1.08 -6.18 -11.43
N GLY A 21 -1.50 -6.94 -10.42
CA GLY A 21 -1.36 -8.41 -10.39
C GLY A 21 0.09 -8.91 -10.28
N ARG A 22 1.03 -8.05 -9.86
CA ARG A 22 2.42 -8.41 -9.58
C ARG A 22 2.62 -9.03 -8.19
N ALA A 23 1.60 -8.93 -7.33
CA ALA A 23 1.54 -9.55 -6.01
C ALA A 23 0.08 -9.92 -5.68
N ASP A 24 -0.11 -10.95 -4.84
CA ASP A 24 -1.45 -11.42 -4.45
C ASP A 24 -2.04 -10.63 -3.27
N PHE A 25 -1.21 -10.22 -2.32
CA PHE A 25 -1.61 -9.42 -1.16
C PHE A 25 -0.49 -8.52 -0.66
N ALA A 26 -0.88 -7.47 0.07
CA ALA A 26 0.02 -6.52 0.70
C ALA A 26 -0.07 -6.63 2.23
N VAL A 27 1.07 -6.49 2.91
CA VAL A 27 1.13 -6.42 4.38
C VAL A 27 1.65 -5.05 4.78
N HIS A 28 0.94 -4.40 5.70
CA HIS A 28 1.29 -3.09 6.22
C HIS A 28 1.34 -3.12 7.74
N SER A 29 2.15 -2.23 8.32
CA SER A 29 1.89 -1.80 9.70
C SER A 29 0.59 -1.01 9.71
N GLY A 30 -0.35 -1.33 10.62
CA GLY A 30 -1.66 -0.67 10.64
C GLY A 30 -1.61 0.86 10.72
N LYS A 31 -0.57 1.42 11.36
CA LYS A 31 -0.32 2.88 11.46
C LYS A 31 -0.03 3.55 10.11
N ASP A 32 0.39 2.79 9.11
CA ASP A 32 0.77 3.27 7.79
C ASP A 32 -0.33 3.02 6.75
N LEU A 33 -1.41 2.32 7.13
CA LEU A 33 -2.56 2.11 6.26
C LEU A 33 -3.37 3.42 6.15
N PRO A 34 -3.74 3.87 4.94
CA PRO A 34 -4.60 5.03 4.80
C PRO A 34 -5.98 4.75 5.42
N ALA A 35 -6.63 5.79 5.93
CA ALA A 35 -7.97 5.68 6.50
C ALA A 35 -9.03 5.22 5.49
N VAL A 36 -8.79 5.48 4.20
CA VAL A 36 -9.64 5.03 3.09
C VAL A 36 -8.86 4.00 2.28
N THR A 37 -9.42 2.81 2.12
CA THR A 37 -8.88 1.78 1.24
C THR A 37 -9.14 2.19 -0.22
N PRO A 38 -8.14 2.15 -1.11
CA PRO A 38 -8.34 2.42 -2.53
C PRO A 38 -9.32 1.43 -3.17
N ASP A 39 -10.06 1.89 -4.18
CA ASP A 39 -10.92 1.03 -4.98
C ASP A 39 -10.11 -0.14 -5.57
N GLY A 40 -10.72 -1.33 -5.57
CA GLY A 40 -10.06 -2.57 -6.02
C GLY A 40 -9.21 -3.26 -4.96
N LEU A 41 -9.08 -2.68 -3.76
CA LEU A 41 -8.44 -3.32 -2.60
C LEU A 41 -9.42 -3.42 -1.43
N VAL A 42 -9.17 -4.37 -0.53
CA VAL A 42 -9.95 -4.57 0.71
C VAL A 42 -9.02 -5.01 1.84
N LEU A 43 -9.27 -4.54 3.07
CA LEU A 43 -8.60 -5.05 4.27
C LEU A 43 -9.21 -6.39 4.68
N VAL A 44 -8.51 -7.48 4.38
CA VAL A 44 -9.02 -8.85 4.60
C VAL A 44 -8.67 -9.44 5.97
N CYS A 45 -7.68 -8.88 6.67
CA CYS A 45 -7.16 -9.39 7.94
C CYS A 45 -6.49 -8.26 8.75
N VAL A 46 -6.47 -8.40 10.09
CA VAL A 46 -5.75 -7.54 11.04
C VAL A 46 -4.95 -8.40 12.00
#